data_AF-A0A376L3R0-F1
#
_entry.id   AF-A0A376L3R0-F1
#
_cell.length_a   1.000
_cell.length_b   1.000
_cell.length_c   1.000
_cell.angle_alpha   90.00
_cell.angle_beta   90.00
_cell.angle_gamma   90.00
#
_symmetry.space_group_name_H-M   'P 1'
#
loop_
_entity.id
_entity.type
_entity.pdbx_description
1 polymer ?
#
loop_
_entity_poly.entity_id
_entity_poly.type
_entity_poly.pdbx_seq_one_letter_code
_entity_poly.pdbx_strand_id
1 'polypeptide(L)'
;MSSDLERLAALLDSGINDAVYAEVVGHGEVWSARLMSAVLNQQGCQRPGLMPASFLRAERAAQPQVDEGLSYPLLQQLLVQHPGKRLVVTGFISRNNAGETVLLGRNGSDYSATQIGALAGVSRVTIWSDVAGVYQCRPA
;
A
#
# COMPACT_ATOMS: atom_id res chain seq x y z
N MET A 1 15.79 -5.72 -6.32
CA MET A 1 16.86 -5.35 -5.38
C MET A 1 17.88 -4.45 -6.07
N SER A 2 18.65 -4.90 -7.09
CA SER A 2 19.57 -4.01 -7.85
C SER A 2 18.87 -2.78 -8.44
N SER A 3 17.75 -3.02 -9.15
CA SER A 3 16.96 -1.95 -9.77
C SER A 3 16.33 -0.96 -8.79
N ASP A 4 16.04 -1.38 -7.55
CA ASP A 4 15.45 -0.48 -6.55
C ASP A 4 16.53 0.45 -5.98
N LEU A 5 17.74 -0.06 -5.76
CA LEU A 5 18.89 0.73 -5.31
C LEU A 5 19.32 1.74 -6.37
N GLU A 6 19.36 1.34 -7.64
CA GLU A 6 19.64 2.24 -8.77
C GLU A 6 18.59 3.37 -8.85
N ARG A 7 17.31 3.04 -8.68
CA ARG A 7 16.22 4.03 -8.66
C ARG A 7 16.36 4.99 -7.47
N LEU A 8 16.65 4.49 -6.28
CA LEU A 8 16.85 5.32 -5.09
C LEU A 8 18.06 6.25 -5.25
N ALA A 9 19.18 5.75 -5.80
CA ALA A 9 20.35 6.57 -6.06
C ALA A 9 20.03 7.72 -7.03
N ALA A 10 19.37 7.42 -8.16
CA ALA A 10 18.97 8.43 -9.13
C ALA A 10 18.00 9.48 -8.56
N LEU A 11 17.09 9.07 -7.67
CA LEU A 11 16.17 9.99 -7.00
C LEU A 11 16.90 10.96 -6.07
N LEU A 12 17.89 10.47 -5.32
CA LEU A 12 18.67 11.29 -4.40
C LEU A 12 19.56 12.31 -5.13
N ASP A 13 20.03 11.98 -6.33
CA ASP A 13 20.82 12.89 -7.18
C ASP A 13 19.98 14.05 -7.76
N SER A 14 18.65 13.89 -7.87
CA SER A 14 17.73 14.86 -8.48
C SER A 14 17.26 15.99 -7.54
N GLY A 15 17.69 15.98 -6.27
CA GLY A 15 17.29 16.92 -5.23
C GLY A 15 16.04 16.47 -4.46
N ILE A 16 15.97 16.82 -3.17
CA ILE A 16 14.90 16.36 -2.27
C ILE A 16 13.68 17.27 -2.39
N ASN A 17 12.57 16.71 -2.86
CA ASN A 17 11.25 17.30 -2.78
C ASN A 17 10.26 16.28 -2.18
N ASP A 18 9.03 16.71 -1.92
CA ASP A 18 8.01 15.87 -1.31
C ASP A 18 7.69 14.59 -2.11
N ALA A 19 7.83 14.62 -3.44
CA ALA A 19 7.59 13.45 -4.29
C ALA A 19 8.73 12.43 -4.19
N VAL A 20 9.97 12.91 -4.20
CA VAL A 20 11.17 12.10 -3.96
C VAL A 20 11.11 11.50 -2.56
N TYR A 21 10.76 12.30 -1.55
CA TYR A 21 10.59 11.82 -0.18
C TYR A 21 9.54 10.71 -0.10
N ALA A 22 8.35 10.93 -0.67
CA ALA A 22 7.28 9.94 -0.69
C ALA A 22 7.70 8.63 -1.39
N GLU A 23 8.40 8.73 -2.51
CA GLU A 23 8.91 7.58 -3.24
C GLU A 23 9.95 6.81 -2.42
N VAL A 24 10.91 7.49 -1.78
CA VAL A 24 11.93 6.86 -0.92
C VAL A 24 11.28 6.14 0.25
N VAL A 25 10.39 6.80 0.98
CA VAL A 25 9.69 6.19 2.12
C VAL A 25 8.83 5.01 1.66
N GLY A 26 8.17 5.13 0.51
CA GLY A 26 7.32 4.08 -0.04
C GLY A 26 8.04 2.78 -0.39
N HIS A 27 9.37 2.81 -0.61
CA HIS A 27 10.14 1.58 -0.84
C HIS A 27 10.12 0.63 0.36
N GLY A 28 9.97 1.16 1.59
CA GLY A 28 9.81 0.33 2.79
C GLY A 28 8.62 -0.63 2.69
N GLU A 29 7.47 -0.12 2.24
CA GLU A 29 6.25 -0.90 2.02
C GLU A 29 6.41 -1.91 0.89
N VAL A 30 7.11 -1.53 -0.19
CA VAL A 30 7.38 -2.42 -1.31
C VAL A 30 8.27 -3.59 -0.88
N TRP A 31 9.32 -3.33 -0.10
CA TRP A 31 10.22 -4.36 0.38
C TRP A 31 9.58 -5.27 1.42
N SER A 32 8.80 -4.72 2.36
CA SER A 32 8.07 -5.52 3.35
C SER A 32 7.05 -6.44 2.68
N ALA A 33 6.31 -5.95 1.69
CA ALA A 33 5.36 -6.75 0.91
C ALA A 33 6.04 -7.85 0.10
N ARG A 34 7.22 -7.59 -0.50
CA ARG A 34 8.04 -8.60 -1.18
C ARG A 34 8.48 -9.70 -0.22
N LEU A 35 8.97 -9.34 0.96
CA LEU A 35 9.39 -10.30 1.99
C LEU A 35 8.19 -11.13 2.46
N MET A 36 7.05 -10.50 2.75
CA MET A 36 5.82 -11.20 3.14
C MET A 36 5.36 -12.20 2.08
N SER A 37 5.34 -11.80 0.80
CA SER A 37 5.00 -12.70 -0.31
C SER A 37 5.96 -13.89 -0.39
N ALA A 38 7.28 -13.66 -0.21
CA ALA A 38 8.28 -14.73 -0.19
C ALA A 38 8.09 -15.70 0.99
N VAL A 39 7.78 -15.20 2.19
CA VAL A 39 7.52 -16.03 3.37
C VAL A 39 6.26 -16.89 3.18
N LEU A 40 5.16 -16.28 2.72
CA LEU A 40 3.91 -17.02 2.44
C LEU A 40 4.12 -18.12 1.39
N ASN A 41 4.94 -17.83 0.36
CA ASN A 41 5.33 -18.83 -0.63
C ASN A 41 6.05 -20.03 -0.02
N GLN A 42 7.02 -19.78 0.85
CA GLN A 42 7.75 -20.85 1.53
C GLN A 42 6.86 -21.67 2.47
N GLN A 43 5.83 -21.06 3.04
CA GLN A 43 4.85 -21.75 3.90
C GLN A 43 3.76 -22.51 3.12
N GLY A 44 3.89 -22.65 1.79
CA GLY A 44 2.95 -23.41 0.98
C GLY A 44 1.65 -22.66 0.64
N CYS A 45 1.57 -21.35 0.91
CA CYS A 45 0.52 -20.55 0.29
C CYS A 45 0.82 -20.46 -1.21
N GLN A 46 -0.13 -20.85 -2.05
CA GLN A 46 0.03 -20.84 -3.50
C GLN A 46 0.31 -19.42 -4.02
N ARG A 47 1.59 -19.07 -4.20
CA ARG A 47 2.06 -17.91 -4.98
C ARG A 47 1.22 -16.64 -4.82
N PRO A 48 1.20 -16.03 -3.62
CA PRO A 48 0.48 -14.79 -3.41
C PRO A 48 1.00 -13.73 -4.40
N GLY A 49 0.07 -13.11 -5.13
CA GLY A 49 0.42 -12.02 -6.04
C GLY A 49 0.89 -10.81 -5.23
N LEU A 50 2.09 -10.31 -5.50
CA LEU A 50 2.54 -9.04 -4.97
C LEU A 50 1.93 -7.90 -5.80
N MET A 51 1.23 -6.98 -5.14
CA MET A 51 0.51 -5.89 -5.81
C MET A 51 0.88 -4.55 -5.18
N PRO A 52 1.41 -3.60 -5.96
CA PRO A 52 1.49 -2.22 -5.50
C PRO A 52 0.08 -1.66 -5.30
N ALA A 53 -0.13 -0.84 -4.27
CA ALA A 53 -1.36 -0.05 -4.09
C ALA A 53 -1.47 1.13 -5.08
N SER A 54 -0.86 1.01 -6.26
CA SER A 54 -0.93 1.98 -7.34
C SER A 54 -2.30 2.05 -8.02
N PHE A 55 -3.28 1.25 -7.59
CA PHE A 55 -4.68 1.41 -7.98
C PHE A 55 -5.42 2.40 -7.06
N LEU A 56 -4.94 2.63 -5.83
CA LEU A 56 -5.48 3.69 -4.98
C LEU A 56 -5.04 5.04 -5.54
N ARG A 57 -6.01 5.94 -5.71
CA ARG A 57 -5.82 7.30 -6.21
C ARG A 57 -6.03 8.28 -5.07
N ALA A 58 -5.03 9.11 -4.79
CA ALA A 58 -5.14 10.19 -3.81
C ALA A 58 -4.24 11.34 -4.24
N GLU A 59 -4.72 12.58 -4.04
CA GLU A 59 -3.91 13.77 -4.28
C GLU A 59 -3.12 14.17 -3.03
N ARG A 60 -1.99 14.85 -3.25
CA ARG A 60 -1.13 15.29 -2.15
C ARG A 60 -1.84 16.38 -1.35
N ALA A 61 -1.94 16.17 -0.04
CA ALA A 61 -2.52 17.10 0.91
C ALA A 61 -1.94 16.82 2.31
N ALA A 62 -2.25 17.67 3.29
CA ALA A 62 -1.89 17.40 4.68
C ALA A 62 -2.51 16.10 5.22
N GLN A 63 -3.70 15.75 4.71
CA GLN A 63 -4.39 14.48 4.97
C GLN A 63 -4.96 13.94 3.65
N PRO A 64 -4.16 13.22 2.86
CA PRO A 64 -4.59 12.69 1.57
C PRO A 64 -5.81 11.78 1.72
N GLN A 65 -6.79 11.97 0.84
CA GLN A 65 -8.01 11.16 0.80
C GLN A 65 -8.00 10.32 -0.47
N VAL A 66 -8.37 9.04 -0.33
CA VAL A 66 -8.55 8.16 -1.48
C VAL A 66 -9.80 8.59 -2.25
N ASP A 67 -9.62 8.86 -3.53
CA ASP A 67 -10.70 9.06 -4.49
C ASP A 67 -11.28 7.70 -4.87
N GLU A 68 -12.44 7.38 -4.30
CA GLU A 68 -13.13 6.12 -4.53
C GLU A 68 -13.58 5.96 -5.98
N GLY A 69 -14.01 7.06 -6.63
CA GLY A 69 -14.48 7.04 -8.01
C GLY A 69 -13.38 6.66 -9.00
N LEU A 70 -12.15 7.13 -8.76
CA LEU A 70 -10.98 6.74 -9.56
C LEU A 70 -10.39 5.39 -9.15
N SER A 71 -10.42 5.05 -7.85
CA SER A 71 -9.79 3.84 -7.33
C SER A 71 -10.62 2.57 -7.58
N TYR A 72 -11.95 2.67 -7.52
CA TYR A 72 -12.86 1.55 -7.69
C TYR A 72 -12.65 0.79 -9.02
N PRO A 73 -12.74 1.43 -10.20
CA PRO A 73 -12.59 0.70 -11.47
C PRO A 73 -11.21 0.04 -11.61
N LEU A 74 -10.16 0.68 -11.09
CA LEU A 74 -8.80 0.13 -11.11
C LEU A 74 -8.68 -1.12 -10.23
N LEU A 75 -9.29 -1.10 -9.05
CA LEU A 75 -9.34 -2.29 -8.18
C LEU A 75 -10.15 -3.42 -8.83
N GLN A 76 -11.31 -3.12 -9.41
CA GLN A 76 -12.12 -4.16 -10.09
C GLN A 76 -11.35 -4.83 -11.23
N GLN A 77 -10.65 -4.04 -12.04
CA GLN A 77 -9.79 -4.59 -13.10
C GLN A 77 -8.69 -5.49 -12.54
N LEU A 78 -8.06 -5.09 -11.43
CA LEU A 78 -7.02 -5.90 -10.77
C LEU A 78 -7.59 -7.22 -10.23
N LEU A 79 -8.76 -7.18 -9.58
CA LEU A 79 -9.41 -8.38 -9.06
C LEU A 79 -9.77 -9.38 -10.17
N VAL A 80 -10.23 -8.88 -11.32
CA VAL A 80 -10.52 -9.72 -12.51
C VAL A 80 -9.26 -10.37 -13.08
N GLN A 81 -8.10 -9.70 -13.02
CA GLN A 81 -6.82 -10.26 -13.48
C GLN A 81 -6.26 -11.35 -12.55
N HIS A 82 -6.73 -11.40 -11.30
CA HIS A 82 -6.21 -12.31 -10.28
C HIS A 82 -7.31 -13.16 -9.61
N PRO A 83 -8.12 -13.91 -10.38
CA PRO A 83 -9.23 -14.66 -9.83
C PRO A 83 -8.73 -15.76 -8.88
N GLY A 84 -9.33 -15.85 -7.70
CA GLY A 84 -9.04 -16.87 -6.70
C GLY A 84 -7.64 -16.81 -6.09
N LYS A 85 -6.86 -15.75 -6.34
CA LYS A 85 -5.51 -15.60 -5.79
C LYS A 85 -5.53 -14.84 -4.47
N ARG A 86 -4.63 -15.22 -3.56
CA ARG A 86 -4.28 -14.39 -2.41
C ARG A 86 -3.35 -13.28 -2.89
N LEU A 87 -3.62 -12.05 -2.47
CA LEU A 87 -2.84 -10.87 -2.87
C LEU A 87 -2.16 -10.27 -1.64
N VAL A 88 -0.88 -9.93 -1.79
CA VAL A 88 -0.13 -9.13 -0.83
C VAL A 88 -0.05 -7.73 -1.42
N VAL A 89 -0.78 -6.80 -0.82
CA VAL A 89 -0.87 -5.41 -1.28
C VAL A 89 -0.07 -4.52 -0.35
N THR A 90 0.72 -3.59 -0.90
CA THR A 90 1.41 -2.58 -0.08
C THR A 90 0.42 -1.66 0.63
N GLY A 91 0.62 -1.35 1.91
CA GLY A 91 -0.15 -0.31 2.61
C GLY A 91 0.50 1.06 2.46
N PHE A 92 -0.11 2.08 3.08
CA PHE A 92 0.41 3.44 3.30
C PHE A 92 0.69 4.30 2.06
N ILE A 93 0.94 3.71 0.90
CA ILE A 93 1.23 4.39 -0.36
C ILE A 93 0.08 4.30 -1.35
N SER A 94 -0.07 5.36 -2.15
CA SER A 94 -1.03 5.47 -3.26
C SER A 94 -0.39 6.25 -4.41
N ARG A 95 -1.15 6.56 -5.46
CA ARG A 95 -0.67 7.36 -6.60
C ARG A 95 -1.60 8.55 -6.87
N ASN A 96 -1.05 9.71 -7.19
CA ASN A 96 -1.84 10.83 -7.70
C ASN A 96 -2.12 10.69 -9.21
N ASN A 97 -2.84 11.66 -9.79
CA ASN A 97 -3.16 11.67 -11.22
C ASN A 97 -1.93 11.86 -12.11
N ALA A 98 -0.83 12.42 -11.59
CA ALA A 98 0.45 12.53 -12.27
C ALA A 98 1.30 11.24 -12.20
N GLY A 99 0.84 10.20 -11.47
CA GLY A 99 1.55 8.93 -11.29
C GLY A 99 2.64 8.96 -10.21
N GLU A 100 2.74 10.05 -9.45
CA GLU A 100 3.69 10.18 -8.34
C GLU A 100 3.19 9.43 -7.09
N THR A 101 4.10 8.97 -6.26
CA THR A 101 3.75 8.35 -4.97
C THR A 101 3.17 9.39 -4.02
N VAL A 102 2.07 9.03 -3.38
CA VAL A 102 1.45 9.80 -2.30
C VAL A 102 1.39 8.94 -1.04
N LEU A 103 1.96 9.46 0.04
CA LEU A 103 1.87 8.85 1.38
C LEU A 103 0.52 9.21 1.99
N LEU A 104 -0.23 8.22 2.47
CA LEU A 104 -1.55 8.41 3.05
C LEU A 104 -1.53 8.94 4.50
N GLY A 105 -0.34 9.21 5.04
CA GLY A 105 -0.16 9.80 6.36
C GLY A 105 -0.33 8.81 7.51
N ARG A 106 -0.66 9.34 8.69
CA ARG A 106 -0.70 8.56 9.94
C ARG A 106 -1.71 7.42 9.85
N ASN A 107 -1.31 6.22 10.31
CA ASN A 107 -2.08 4.98 10.20
C ASN A 107 -2.43 4.63 8.74
N GLY A 108 -1.62 5.07 7.76
CA GLY A 108 -1.97 4.93 6.36
C GLY A 108 -2.07 3.48 5.88
N SER A 109 -1.45 2.51 6.55
CA SER A 109 -1.66 1.09 6.25
C SER A 109 -3.04 0.60 6.67
N ASP A 110 -3.54 1.01 7.85
CA ASP A 110 -4.92 0.72 8.30
C ASP A 110 -5.94 1.42 7.39
N TYR A 111 -5.64 2.68 7.02
CA TYR A 111 -6.47 3.43 6.07
C TYR A 111 -6.49 2.75 4.69
N SER A 112 -5.35 2.26 4.21
CA SER A 112 -5.29 1.48 2.95
C SER A 112 -6.16 0.23 3.03
N ALA A 113 -6.04 -0.55 4.11
CA ALA A 113 -6.79 -1.78 4.28
C ALA A 113 -8.31 -1.54 4.33
N THR A 114 -8.73 -0.49 5.04
CA THR A 114 -10.15 -0.10 5.14
C THR A 114 -10.69 0.40 3.81
N GLN A 115 -9.98 1.27 3.09
CA GLN A 115 -10.38 1.72 1.75
C GLN A 115 -10.45 0.57 0.75
N ILE A 116 -9.44 -0.30 0.72
CA ILE A 116 -9.46 -1.49 -0.16
C ILE A 116 -10.66 -2.38 0.17
N GLY A 117 -10.94 -2.60 1.46
CA GLY A 117 -12.09 -3.40 1.88
C GLY A 117 -13.43 -2.80 1.43
N ALA A 118 -13.60 -1.49 1.62
CA ALA A 118 -14.80 -0.78 1.17
C ALA A 118 -14.98 -0.87 -0.35
N LEU A 119 -13.92 -0.60 -1.13
CA LEU A 119 -13.96 -0.64 -2.59
C LEU A 119 -14.18 -2.05 -3.15
N ALA A 120 -13.67 -3.09 -2.48
CA ALA A 120 -13.88 -4.48 -2.86
C ALA A 120 -15.23 -5.05 -2.37
N GLY A 121 -15.98 -4.29 -1.56
CA GLY A 121 -17.26 -4.74 -0.99
C GLY A 121 -17.11 -5.95 -0.06
N VAL A 122 -15.98 -6.05 0.67
CA VAL A 122 -15.76 -7.18 1.58
C VAL A 122 -16.61 -7.03 2.84
N SER A 123 -17.04 -8.15 3.41
CA SER A 123 -17.82 -8.15 4.65
C SER A 123 -16.99 -7.83 5.90
N ARG A 124 -15.66 -7.87 5.82
CA ARG A 124 -14.76 -7.69 6.97
C ARG A 124 -13.36 -7.26 6.55
N VAL A 125 -12.81 -6.32 7.32
CA VAL A 125 -11.39 -5.98 7.36
C VAL A 125 -10.84 -6.34 8.75
N THR A 126 -9.67 -6.96 8.81
CA THR A 126 -8.99 -7.30 10.07
C THR A 126 -7.68 -6.53 10.16
N ILE A 127 -7.52 -5.73 11.21
CA ILE A 127 -6.27 -5.04 11.53
C ILE A 127 -5.54 -5.86 12.60
N TRP A 128 -4.29 -6.21 12.31
CA TRP A 128 -3.43 -6.94 13.24
C TRP A 128 -2.48 -5.95 13.92
N SER A 129 -2.73 -5.68 15.20
CA SER A 129 -1.88 -4.83 16.04
C SER A 129 -1.20 -5.64 17.15
N ASP A 130 -0.18 -5.04 17.75
CA ASP A 130 0.50 -5.51 18.97
C ASP A 130 -0.36 -5.37 20.24
N VAL A 131 -1.44 -4.60 20.19
CA VAL A 131 -2.46 -4.51 21.24
C VAL A 131 -3.64 -5.42 20.94
N ALA A 132 -4.20 -6.07 21.96
CA ALA A 132 -5.30 -7.03 21.84
C ALA A 132 -6.67 -6.41 21.49
N GLY A 133 -6.74 -5.09 21.26
CA GLY A 133 -7.95 -4.37 20.86
C GLY A 133 -7.84 -2.86 21.05
N VAL A 134 -8.93 -2.14 20.78
CA VAL A 134 -9.03 -0.70 21.05
C VAL A 134 -9.29 -0.51 22.54
N TYR A 135 -8.24 -0.18 23.29
CA TYR A 135 -8.37 0.24 24.69
C TYR A 135 -8.77 1.72 24.73
N GLN A 136 -9.73 2.06 25.59
CA GLN A 136 -10.18 3.45 25.81
C GLN A 136 -9.08 4.38 26.34
N CYS A 137 -7.95 3.83 26.79
CA CYS A 137 -6.75 4.59 27.14
C CYS A 137 -5.50 3.76 26.79
N ARG A 138 -4.44 4.44 26.36
CA ARG A 138 -3.12 3.81 26.13
C ARG A 138 -2.63 3.26 27.50
N PRO A 139 -2.36 1.96 27.65
CA PRO A 139 -1.74 1.46 28.89
C PRO A 139 -0.43 2.21 29.11
N ALA A 140 -0.26 2.78 30.30
CA ALA A 140 0.96 3.48 30.70
C ALA A 140 2.12 2.51 30.95
#